data_AF-A0A4U7DM40-F1
#
_entry.id   AF-A0A4U7DM40-F1
#
_cell.length_a   1.000
_cell.length_b   1.000
_cell.length_c   1.000
_cell.angle_alpha   90.00
_cell.angle_beta   90.00
_cell.angle_gamma   90.00
#
_symmetry.space_group_name_H-M   'P 1'
#
loop_
_entity.id
_entity.type
_entity.pdbx_description
1 polymer ?
#
loop_
_entity_poly.entity_id
_entity_poly.type
_entity_poly.pdbx_seq_one_letter_code
_entity_poly.pdbx_strand_id
1 'polypeptide(L)' 'MEIDAEFRRQIAVSLAAAAVFIVGLVAIGVTFGGSAVLPETGAIALVALLTGFVLLMAGVGTFLMRANDGS' A
#
# COMPACT_ATOMS: atom_id res chain seq x y z
N MET A 1 -0.21 -30.81 -3.65
CA MET A 1 0.92 -29.85 -3.65
C MET A 1 0.74 -29.00 -2.41
N GLU A 2 1.50 -29.30 -1.34
CA GLU A 2 1.58 -28.51 -0.11
C GLU A 2 2.33 -27.20 -0.39
N ILE A 3 1.81 -26.38 -1.33
CA ILE A 3 2.18 -24.98 -1.38
C ILE A 3 1.73 -24.43 -0.04
N ASP A 4 2.68 -24.37 0.89
CA ASP A 4 2.47 -24.10 2.30
C ASP A 4 1.50 -22.94 2.44
N ALA A 5 0.47 -23.11 3.26
CA ALA A 5 -0.50 -22.05 3.53
C ALA A 5 0.19 -20.74 3.95
N GLU A 6 1.38 -20.87 4.54
CA GLU A 6 2.29 -19.80 4.91
C GLU A 6 2.81 -18.99 3.70
N PHE A 7 3.35 -19.65 2.66
CA PHE A 7 3.82 -18.97 1.45
C PHE A 7 2.70 -18.23 0.74
N ARG A 8 1.49 -18.82 0.72
CA ARG A 8 0.31 -18.20 0.12
C ARG A 8 -0.13 -16.95 0.87
N ARG A 9 -0.04 -16.95 2.20
CA ARG A 9 -0.38 -15.79 3.05
C ARG A 9 0.62 -14.66 2.88
N GLN A 10 1.91 -14.96 2.83
CA GLN A 10 2.96 -13.96 2.65
C GLN A 10 2.87 -13.27 1.27
N ILE A 11 2.66 -14.05 0.21
CA ILE A 11 2.45 -13.53 -1.15
C ILE A 11 1.15 -12.71 -1.21
N ALA A 12 0.05 -13.21 -0.62
CA ALA A 12 -1.23 -12.51 -0.63
C ALA A 12 -1.15 -11.15 0.08
N VAL A 13 -0.42 -11.05 1.19
CA VAL A 13 -0.28 -9.78 1.92
C VAL A 13 0.60 -8.79 1.15
N SER A 14 1.71 -9.24 0.58
CA SER A 14 2.56 -8.39 -0.27
C SER A 14 1.79 -7.89 -1.51
N LEU A 15 1.03 -8.77 -2.15
CA LEU A 15 0.17 -8.44 -3.27
C LEU A 15 -0.93 -7.44 -2.88
N ALA A 16 -1.56 -7.62 -1.71
CA ALA A 16 -2.57 -6.71 -1.20
C ALA A 16 -1.99 -5.32 -0.91
N ALA A 17 -0.80 -5.25 -0.29
CA ALA A 17 -0.12 -3.98 -0.03
C ALA A 17 0.21 -3.23 -1.34
N ALA A 18 0.74 -3.95 -2.33
CA ALA A 18 1.00 -3.38 -3.64
C ALA A 18 -0.28 -2.89 -4.34
N ALA A 19 -1.36 -3.67 -4.27
CA ALA A 19 -2.65 -3.29 -4.86
C ALA A 19 -3.20 -1.99 -4.23
N VAL A 20 -3.14 -1.85 -2.91
CA VAL A 20 -3.58 -0.63 -2.22
C VAL A 20 -2.76 0.58 -2.64
N PHE A 21 -1.44 0.42 -2.80
CA PHE A 21 -0.57 1.50 -3.28
C PHE A 21 -0.97 1.98 -4.68
N ILE A 22 -1.18 1.03 -5.60
CA ILE A 22 -1.55 1.34 -6.99
C ILE A 22 -2.90 2.06 -7.02
N VAL A 23 -3.90 1.56 -6.27
CA VAL A 23 -5.23 2.19 -6.18
C VAL A 23 -5.13 3.62 -5.66
N GLY A 24 -4.31 3.87 -4.64
CA GLY A 24 -4.10 5.21 -4.12
C GLY A 24 -3.47 6.15 -5.17
N LEU A 25 -2.42 5.69 -5.88
CA LEU A 25 -1.78 6.49 -6.92
C LEU A 25 -2.75 6.84 -8.05
N VAL A 26 -3.58 5.87 -8.47
CA VAL A 26 -4.62 6.09 -9.47
C VAL A 26 -5.65 7.10 -8.95
N ALA A 27 -6.12 6.98 -7.71
CA ALA A 27 -7.08 7.93 -7.14
C ALA A 27 -6.55 9.38 -7.15
N ILE A 28 -5.27 9.59 -6.79
CA ILE A 28 -4.64 10.91 -6.85
C ILE A 28 -4.47 11.38 -8.29
N GLY A 29 -4.01 10.51 -9.19
CA GLY A 29 -3.85 10.82 -10.61
C GLY A 29 -5.18 11.25 -11.26
N VAL A 30 -6.28 10.58 -10.95
CA VAL A 30 -7.61 10.92 -11.48
C VAL A 30 -8.15 12.22 -10.87
N THR A 31 -7.87 12.47 -9.59
CA THR A 31 -8.38 13.67 -8.88
C THR A 31 -7.61 14.95 -9.25
N PHE A 32 -6.29 14.85 -9.42
CA PHE A 32 -5.41 16.02 -9.56
C PHE A 32 -4.68 16.10 -10.92
N GLY A 33 -4.72 15.05 -11.75
CA GLY A 33 -3.99 14.97 -13.02
C GLY A 33 -4.60 15.77 -14.19
N GLY A 34 -5.72 16.48 -13.97
CA GLY A 34 -6.38 17.27 -15.02
C GLY A 34 -5.74 18.62 -15.33
N SER A 35 -4.72 19.05 -14.56
CA SER A 35 -4.09 20.37 -14.71
C SER A 35 -2.68 20.25 -15.28
N ALA A 36 -2.32 21.11 -16.24
CA ALA A 36 -0.99 21.15 -16.89
C ALA A 36 0.17 21.45 -15.93
N VAL A 37 -0.15 21.93 -14.72
CA VAL A 37 0.78 22.13 -13.60
C VAL A 37 0.16 21.45 -12.39
N LEU A 38 0.95 20.64 -11.67
CA LEU A 38 0.49 19.97 -10.46
C LEU A 38 0.18 21.02 -9.39
N PRO A 39 -1.08 21.19 -8.95
CA PRO A 39 -1.42 22.16 -7.92
C PRO A 39 -0.70 21.82 -6.61
N GLU A 40 -0.43 22.83 -5.77
CA GLU A 40 0.14 22.65 -4.43
C GLU A 40 -0.61 21.57 -3.62
N THR A 41 -1.93 21.53 -3.74
CA THR A 41 -2.80 20.52 -3.13
C THR A 41 -2.53 19.11 -3.65
N GLY A 42 -2.25 18.96 -4.95
CA GLY A 42 -1.89 17.68 -5.56
C GLY A 42 -0.52 17.19 -5.11
N ALA A 43 0.45 18.10 -4.95
CA ALA A 43 1.76 17.78 -4.41
C ALA A 43 1.67 17.31 -2.94
N ILE A 44 0.90 18.01 -2.10
CA ILE A 44 0.66 17.62 -0.71
C ILE A 44 -0.08 16.28 -0.65
N ALA A 45 -1.06 16.04 -1.53
CA ALA A 45 -1.79 14.78 -1.61
C ALA A 45 -0.85 13.60 -1.97
N LEU A 46 0.07 13.78 -2.91
CA LEU A 46 1.08 12.76 -3.25
C LEU A 46 1.99 12.44 -2.06
N VAL A 47 2.47 13.46 -1.36
CA VAL A 47 3.30 13.29 -0.16
C VAL A 47 2.51 12.58 0.94
N ALA A 48 1.26 12.98 1.18
CA ALA A 48 0.37 12.34 2.15
C ALA A 48 0.10 10.87 1.79
N LEU A 49 -0.06 10.54 0.52
CA LEU A 49 -0.19 9.15 0.05
C LEU A 49 1.10 8.36 0.26
N LEU A 50 2.25 8.94 -0.02
CA LEU A 50 3.55 8.30 0.25
C LEU A 50 3.73 8.02 1.75
N THR A 51 3.46 9.02 2.59
CA THR A 51 3.49 8.86 4.06
C THR A 51 2.49 7.81 4.52
N GLY A 52 1.26 7.83 3.99
CA GLY A 52 0.23 6.85 4.28
C GLY A 52 0.64 5.44 3.87
N PHE A 53 1.26 5.28 2.70
CA PHE A 53 1.77 3.99 2.23
C PHE A 53 2.88 3.44 3.12
N VAL A 54 3.80 4.29 3.57
CA VAL A 54 4.84 3.89 4.53
C VAL A 54 4.23 3.45 5.86
N LEU A 55 3.24 4.19 6.38
CA LEU A 55 2.51 3.79 7.60
C LEU A 55 1.73 2.48 7.40
N LEU A 56 1.14 2.28 6.22
CA LEU A 56 0.44 1.03 5.89
C LEU A 56 1.43 -0.14 5.86
N MET A 57 2.60 0.01 5.24
CA MET A 57 3.65 -1.00 5.25
C MET A 57 4.19 -1.29 6.65
N ALA A 58 4.31 -0.27 7.51
CA ALA A 58 4.64 -0.46 8.92
C ALA A 58 3.56 -1.28 9.65
N GLY A 59 2.29 -0.96 9.41
CA GLY A 59 1.15 -1.72 9.93
C GLY A 59 1.12 -3.17 9.44
N VAL A 60 1.33 -3.39 8.15
CA VAL A 60 1.42 -4.72 7.53
C VAL A 60 2.58 -5.51 8.11
N GLY A 61 3.75 -4.88 8.31
CA GLY A 61 4.89 -5.50 8.96
C GLY A 61 4.57 -5.95 10.39
N THR A 62 3.92 -5.09 11.17
CA THR A 62 3.45 -5.48 12.52
C THR A 62 2.40 -6.59 12.51
N PHE A 63 1.49 -6.59 11.51
CA PHE A 63 0.47 -7.63 11.35
C PHE A 63 1.10 -8.98 10.98
N LEU A 64 2.08 -9.01 10.08
CA LEU A 64 2.83 -10.24 9.76
C LEU A 64 3.59 -10.77 10.96
N MET A 65 4.30 -9.91 11.71
CA MET A 65 5.00 -10.32 12.93
C MET A 65 4.03 -10.92 13.94
N ARG A 66 2.87 -10.28 14.15
CA ARG A 66 1.84 -10.79 15.07
C ARG A 66 1.19 -12.09 14.60
N ALA A 67 1.02 -12.28 13.30
CA ALA A 67 0.50 -13.51 12.71
C ALA A 67 1.52 -14.66 12.76
N ASN A 68 2.81 -14.35 12.81
CA ASN A 68 3.91 -15.31 12.95
C ASN A 68 4.18 -15.69 14.41
N ASP A 69 3.95 -14.79 15.38
CA ASP A 69 4.13 -15.06 16.81
C ASP A 69 3.00 -15.92 17.43
N GLY A 70 2.04 -16.37 16.62
CA GLY A 70 0.94 -17.25 17.02
C GLY A 70 1.14 -18.74 16.71
N SER A 71 2.35 -19.16 16.31
CA SER A 71 2.72 -20.56 16.07
C SER A 71 3.59 -21.15 17.19
#